data_AF-A0A565BRA3-F1
#
_entry.id   AF-A0A565BRA3-F1
#
_cell.length_a   1.000
_cell.length_b   1.000
_cell.length_c   1.000
_cell.angle_alpha   90.00
_cell.angle_beta   90.00
_cell.angle_gamma   90.00
#
_symmetry.space_group_name_H-M   'P 1'
#
loop_
_entity.id
_entity.type
_entity.pdbx_description
1 polymer ?
#
loop_
_entity_poly.entity_id
_entity_poly.type
_entity_poly.pdbx_seq_one_letter_code
_entity_poly.pdbx_strand_id
1 'polypeptide(L)'
;MATDIKSLLPVIDISPLLLKCEDSDMMEDAGVAEVLGKLDRACRDIGFFYVIGHGISEDLMQKVKEVSHQFFELPYERRNVRSRLHQLLDTGLSL
;
A
#
# COMPACT_ATOMS: atom_id res chain seq x y z
N MET A 1 -2.80 9.49 -29.88
CA MET A 1 -2.16 8.23 -29.44
C MET A 1 -2.02 8.33 -27.94
N ALA A 2 -2.86 7.64 -27.16
CA ALA A 2 -2.76 7.68 -25.71
C ALA A 2 -1.53 6.86 -25.31
N THR A 3 -0.52 7.51 -24.73
CA THR A 3 0.66 6.83 -24.19
C THR A 3 0.20 5.90 -23.08
N ASP A 4 0.56 4.61 -23.15
CA ASP A 4 0.20 3.65 -22.13
C ASP A 4 0.95 3.98 -20.84
N ILE A 5 0.25 4.59 -19.88
CA ILE A 5 0.79 5.02 -18.59
C ILE A 5 1.45 3.88 -17.81
N LYS A 6 1.05 2.62 -18.07
CA LYS A 6 1.66 1.45 -17.44
C LYS A 6 3.08 1.19 -17.92
N SER A 7 3.37 1.52 -19.18
CA SER A 7 4.72 1.39 -19.76
C SER A 7 5.69 2.49 -19.32
N LEU A 8 5.18 3.56 -18.69
CA LEU A 8 5.97 4.69 -18.19
C LEU A 8 6.38 4.54 -16.72
N LEU A 9 5.66 3.74 -15.93
CA LEU A 9 5.96 3.57 -14.51
C LEU A 9 7.00 2.47 -14.29
N PRO A 10 8.11 2.76 -13.60
CA PRO A 10 9.10 1.74 -13.26
C PRO A 10 8.48 0.66 -12.37
N VAL A 11 8.86 -0.60 -12.61
CA VAL A 11 8.63 -1.71 -11.68
C VAL A 11 9.95 -2.00 -10.99
N ILE A 12 9.97 -1.91 -9.66
CA ILE A 12 11.18 -2.05 -8.84
C ILE A 12 11.04 -3.28 -7.94
N ASP A 13 11.96 -4.23 -8.08
CA ASP A 13 12.07 -5.35 -7.15
C ASP A 13 12.79 -4.90 -5.87
N ILE A 14 12.09 -4.96 -4.74
CA ILE A 14 12.63 -4.56 -3.44
C ILE A 14 13.07 -5.75 -2.57
N SER A 15 13.03 -6.98 -3.09
CA SER A 15 13.45 -8.19 -2.36
C SER A 15 14.85 -8.06 -1.71
N PRO A 16 15.87 -7.46 -2.36
CA PRO A 16 17.19 -7.29 -1.74
C PRO A 16 17.16 -6.52 -0.43
N LEU A 17 16.24 -5.55 -0.29
CA LEU A 17 16.11 -4.76 0.94
C LEU A 17 15.57 -5.62 2.10
N LEU A 18 14.68 -6.57 1.80
CA LEU A 18 14.09 -7.46 2.80
C LEU A 18 15.06 -8.56 3.21
N LEU A 19 15.81 -9.12 2.26
CA LEU A 19 16.77 -10.20 2.53
C LEU A 19 17.95 -9.73 3.38
N LYS A 20 18.26 -8.44 3.37
CA LYS A 20 19.41 -7.84 4.02
C LYS A 20 19.06 -6.94 5.20
N CYS A 21 17.79 -6.87 5.61
CA CYS A 21 17.35 -5.90 6.61
C CYS A 21 17.96 -6.12 8.01
N GLU A 22 18.44 -7.33 8.31
CA GLU A 22 19.10 -7.69 9.57
C GLU A 22 20.63 -7.68 9.46
N ASP A 23 21.19 -7.51 8.26
CA ASP A 23 22.63 -7.53 8.03
C ASP A 23 23.25 -6.21 8.51
N SER A 24 24.34 -6.30 9.26
CA SER A 24 25.03 -5.11 9.79
C SER A 24 25.73 -4.29 8.71
N ASP A 25 26.05 -4.92 7.58
CA ASP A 25 26.72 -4.40 6.40
C ASP A 25 25.78 -4.26 5.18
N MET A 26 24.46 -4.11 5.45
CA MET A 26 23.44 -3.95 4.40
C MET A 26 23.77 -2.81 3.42
N MET A 27 24.40 -1.73 3.90
CA MET A 27 24.68 -0.54 3.07
C MET A 27 25.85 -0.77 2.09
N GLU A 28 26.72 -1.72 2.37
CA GLU A 28 27.81 -2.13 1.48
C GLU A 28 27.35 -3.12 0.40
N ASP A 29 26.14 -3.68 0.52
CA ASP A 29 25.59 -4.64 -0.45
C ASP A 29 25.26 -3.95 -1.79
N ALA A 30 25.81 -4.49 -2.88
CA ALA A 30 25.63 -3.93 -4.22
C ALA A 30 24.17 -4.00 -4.71
N GLY A 31 23.42 -5.03 -4.32
CA GLY A 31 22.01 -5.19 -4.66
C GLY A 31 21.14 -4.18 -3.93
N VAL A 32 21.41 -3.95 -2.65
CA VAL A 32 20.78 -2.86 -1.86
C VAL A 32 21.05 -1.51 -2.50
N ALA A 33 22.31 -1.20 -2.82
CA ALA A 33 22.70 0.06 -3.45
C ALA A 33 22.00 0.28 -4.80
N GLU A 34 21.86 -0.78 -5.62
CA GLU A 34 21.15 -0.71 -6.90
C GLU A 34 19.66 -0.39 -6.72
N VAL A 35 18.98 -1.08 -5.81
CA VAL A 35 17.55 -0.85 -5.53
C VAL A 35 17.33 0.57 -5.01
N LEU A 36 18.15 1.04 -4.08
CA LEU A 36 18.09 2.40 -3.56
C LEU A 36 18.28 3.45 -4.67
N GLY A 37 19.22 3.22 -5.60
CA GLY A 37 19.41 4.08 -6.75
C GLY A 37 18.22 4.11 -7.71
N LYS A 38 17.53 2.98 -7.89
CA LYS A 38 16.27 2.92 -8.68
C LYS A 38 15.15 3.68 -7.98
N LEU A 39 15.00 3.52 -6.67
CA LEU A 39 13.99 4.23 -5.87
C LEU A 39 14.23 5.75 -5.89
N ASP A 40 15.48 6.21 -5.69
CA ASP A 40 15.82 7.64 -5.74
C ASP A 40 15.44 8.26 -7.09
N ARG A 41 15.83 7.63 -8.20
CA ARG A 41 15.48 8.09 -9.55
C ARG A 41 13.96 8.11 -9.77
N ALA A 42 13.27 7.03 -9.44
CA ALA A 42 11.82 6.94 -9.63
C ALA A 42 11.06 8.02 -8.84
N CYS A 43 11.49 8.31 -7.61
CA CYS A 43 10.95 9.38 -6.78
C CYS A 43 11.20 10.78 -7.38
N ARG A 44 12.40 11.04 -7.91
CA ARG A 44 12.79 12.36 -8.44
C ARG A 44 12.20 12.66 -9.81
N ASP A 45 12.17 11.66 -10.68
CA ASP A 45 11.85 11.87 -12.10
C ASP A 45 10.35 11.74 -12.38
N ILE A 46 9.68 10.75 -11.74
CA ILE A 46 8.29 10.37 -12.05
C ILE A 46 7.37 10.59 -10.84
N GLY A 47 7.87 10.35 -9.63
CA GLY A 47 7.10 10.41 -8.39
C GLY A 47 6.20 9.18 -8.13
N PHE A 48 6.19 8.21 -9.04
CA PHE A 48 5.42 6.97 -8.94
C PHE A 48 6.18 5.78 -9.53
N PHE A 49 5.99 4.61 -8.93
CA PHE A 49 6.54 3.32 -9.37
C PHE A 49 5.71 2.18 -8.77
N TYR A 50 5.80 0.99 -9.38
CA TYR A 50 5.33 -0.25 -8.79
C TYR A 50 6.46 -0.95 -8.05
N VAL A 51 6.13 -1.70 -7.00
CA VAL A 51 7.08 -2.58 -6.31
C VAL A 51 6.67 -4.04 -6.44
N ILE A 52 7.67 -4.91 -6.61
CA ILE A 52 7.54 -6.36 -6.46
C ILE A 52 8.54 -6.84 -5.40
N GLY A 53 8.41 -8.07 -4.92
CA GLY A 53 9.36 -8.57 -3.91
C GLY A 53 9.16 -7.99 -2.50
N HIS A 54 7.99 -7.39 -2.23
CA HIS A 54 7.67 -6.73 -0.97
C HIS A 54 7.33 -7.69 0.19
N GLY A 55 7.31 -9.01 -0.05
CA GLY A 55 7.09 -10.03 0.99
C GLY A 55 5.67 -10.08 1.58
N ILE A 56 4.70 -9.36 0.99
CA ILE A 56 3.29 -9.40 1.43
C ILE A 56 2.61 -10.54 0.68
N SER A 57 1.98 -11.46 1.42
CA SER A 57 1.28 -12.59 0.81
C SER A 57 0.09 -12.16 -0.04
N GLU A 58 -0.17 -12.89 -1.12
CA GLU A 58 -1.33 -12.66 -1.99
C GLU A 58 -2.64 -12.79 -1.22
N ASP A 59 -2.75 -13.79 -0.34
CA ASP A 59 -3.90 -14.00 0.54
C ASP A 59 -4.20 -12.77 1.41
N LEU A 60 -3.17 -12.12 1.95
CA LEU A 60 -3.35 -10.92 2.77
C LEU A 60 -3.81 -9.75 1.91
N MET A 61 -3.21 -9.54 0.73
CA MET A 61 -3.64 -8.50 -0.20
C MET A 61 -5.11 -8.69 -0.63
N GLN A 62 -5.50 -9.94 -0.92
CA GLN A 62 -6.85 -10.30 -1.30
C GLN A 62 -7.83 -10.06 -0.14
N LYS A 63 -7.48 -10.47 1.08
CA LYS A 63 -8.32 -10.23 2.27
C LYS A 63 -8.49 -8.75 2.58
N VAL A 64 -7.43 -7.94 2.45
CA VAL A 64 -7.52 -6.48 2.62
C VAL A 64 -8.47 -5.88 1.58
N LYS A 65 -8.38 -6.32 0.33
CA LYS A 65 -9.27 -5.88 -0.74
C LYS A 65 -10.73 -6.26 -0.46
N GLU A 66 -11.00 -7.49 -0.04
CA GLU A 66 -12.34 -7.97 0.32
C GLU A 66 -12.95 -7.17 1.47
N VAL A 67 -12.22 -7.00 2.57
CA VAL A 67 -12.71 -6.22 3.72
C VAL A 67 -12.93 -4.76 3.33
N SER A 68 -12.07 -4.19 2.47
CA SER A 68 -12.26 -2.84 1.94
C SER A 68 -13.54 -2.73 1.11
N HIS A 69 -13.81 -3.68 0.22
CA HIS A 69 -15.07 -3.72 -0.54
C HIS A 69 -16.28 -3.85 0.37
N GLN A 70 -16.27 -4.78 1.33
CA GLN A 70 -17.36 -4.94 2.30
C GLN A 70 -17.62 -3.64 3.07
N PHE A 71 -16.56 -2.97 3.54
CA PHE A 71 -16.67 -1.67 4.19
C PHE A 71 -17.30 -0.63 3.27
N PHE A 72 -16.90 -0.58 1.99
CA PHE A 72 -17.44 0.28 0.93
C PHE A 72 -18.73 -0.24 0.24
N GLU A 73 -19.36 -1.31 0.76
CA GLU A 73 -20.75 -1.72 0.46
C GLU A 73 -21.81 -1.39 1.54
N LEU A 74 -21.44 -1.30 2.83
CA LEU A 74 -22.31 -0.77 3.92
C LEU A 74 -23.12 0.52 3.61
N PRO A 75 -24.28 0.79 4.21
CA PRO A 75 -24.95 2.09 4.07
C PRO A 75 -24.03 3.27 4.46
N TYR A 76 -24.17 4.43 3.80
CA TYR A 76 -23.32 5.61 4.05
C TYR A 76 -23.25 5.98 5.54
N GLU A 77 -24.38 5.89 6.25
CA GLU A 77 -24.51 6.14 7.68
C GLU A 77 -23.61 5.25 8.56
N ARG A 78 -23.31 4.03 8.09
CA ARG A 78 -22.49 3.05 8.80
C ARG A 78 -20.99 3.20 8.49
N ARG A 79 -20.65 3.80 7.34
CA ARG A 79 -19.27 4.14 6.94
C ARG A 79 -18.79 5.50 7.44
N ASN A 80 -19.68 6.47 7.54
CA ASN A 80 -19.31 7.81 7.95
C ASN A 80 -19.18 7.87 9.49
N VAL A 81 -17.99 8.21 9.96
CA VAL A 81 -17.65 8.28 11.39
C VAL A 81 -18.57 9.29 12.12
N ARG A 82 -19.01 10.33 11.42
CA ARG A 82 -19.88 11.38 11.98
C ARG A 82 -21.34 10.96 12.16
N SER A 83 -21.83 10.02 11.34
CA SER A 83 -23.20 9.48 11.44
C SER A 83 -23.33 8.34 12.46
N ARG A 84 -22.22 7.67 12.84
CA ARG A 84 -22.23 6.74 14.00
C ARG A 84 -22.59 7.45 15.31
N LEU A 85 -22.24 8.73 15.45
CA LEU A 85 -22.60 9.51 16.64
C LEU A 85 -24.12 9.74 16.75
N HIS A 86 -24.80 10.02 15.62
CA HIS A 86 -26.27 10.12 15.58
C HIS A 86 -26.93 8.78 15.89
N GLN A 87 -26.44 7.67 15.32
CA GLN A 87 -26.96 6.33 15.62
C GLN A 87 -26.84 5.96 17.11
N LEU A 88 -25.76 6.35 17.79
CA LEU A 88 -25.56 6.09 19.22
C LEU A 88 -26.49 6.95 20.11
N LEU A 89 -26.87 8.15 19.65
CA LEU A 89 -27.83 9.02 20.34
C LEU A 89 -29.29 8.58 20.10
N ASP A 90 -29.58 8.00 18.94
CA ASP A 90 -30.91 7.49 18.58
C ASP A 90 -31.21 6.09 19.18
N THR A 91 -30.20 5.27 19.50
CA THR A 91 -30.37 3.97 20.19
C THR A 91 -30.64 4.11 21.69
N GLY A 92 -31.41 5.14 22.07
CA GLY A 92 -31.89 5.44 23.41
C GLY A 92 -31.63 4.36 24.45
N LEU A 93 -30.74 4.67 25.41
CA LEU A 93 -30.87 4.15 26.75
C LEU A 93 -32.30 4.47 27.19
N SER A 94 -33.22 3.52 27.01
CA SER A 94 -34.48 3.54 27.72
C SER A 94 -34.10 3.31 29.18
N LEU A 95 -34.25 4.35 29.99
CA LEU A 95 -34.66 4.15 31.38
C LEU A 95 -35.99 3.37 31.40
#